data_AF-A0A8C5I6D2-F1
#
_entry.id   AF-A0A8C5I6D2-F1
#
_cell.length_a   1.000
_cell.length_b   1.000
_cell.length_c   1.000
_cell.angle_alpha   90.00
_cell.angle_beta   90.00
_cell.angle_gamma   90.00
#
_symmetry.space_group_name_H-M   'P 1'
#
loop_
_entity.id
_entity.type
_entity.pdbx_description
1 polymer ?
#
loop_
_entity_poly.entity_id
_entity_poly.type
_entity_poly.pdbx_seq_one_letter_code
_entity_poly.pdbx_strand_id
1 'polypeptide(L)'
;MLLTFTFLRIRHCCQFKTGCLESFWLFSCFSPAGYKPCDPQVIRDRVQHLELCYQELCALAAQRRARLEQSRRFWNFLWEVTELESWIKEKEHIFSTLDYGKDLTSVLILQSKHSAFEDELGARRANLEPLLAEEGAMVQAKHFGSPQIQESMDDIRRQWQQLEELAAFRDFYQKFQQLSPLRFFFWGGGVDKLFEADMVTGDQEWQKVE
;
A
#
# COMPACT_ATOMS: atom_id res chain seq x y z
N MET A 1 -18.46 -4.16 -72.17
CA MET A 1 -17.09 -3.64 -71.97
C MET A 1 -16.50 -4.42 -70.81
N LEU A 2 -15.70 -5.46 -71.07
CA LEU A 2 -14.23 -5.40 -71.03
C LEU A 2 -13.77 -5.02 -69.60
N LEU A 3 -13.17 -5.88 -68.77
CA LEU A 3 -12.14 -6.89 -69.05
C LEU A 3 -12.19 -8.03 -68.02
N THR A 4 -12.20 -9.25 -68.54
CA THR A 4 -11.59 -10.45 -67.99
C THR A 4 -10.07 -10.26 -67.84
N PHE A 5 -9.45 -10.62 -66.71
CA PHE A 5 -8.10 -11.20 -66.71
C PHE A 5 -7.84 -12.00 -65.42
N THR A 6 -7.88 -13.31 -65.62
CA THR A 6 -7.27 -14.42 -64.87
C THR A 6 -5.87 -14.13 -64.34
N PHE A 7 -5.51 -14.67 -63.17
CA PHE A 7 -4.28 -15.47 -62.93
C PHE A 7 -4.35 -16.09 -61.51
N LEU A 8 -4.85 -17.33 -61.34
CA LEU A 8 -4.09 -18.60 -61.33
C LEU A 8 -3.06 -18.66 -60.17
N ARG A 9 -3.47 -19.10 -58.97
CA ARG A 9 -3.33 -20.49 -58.49
C ARG A 9 -1.90 -21.06 -58.65
N ILE A 10 -0.98 -20.67 -57.77
CA ILE A 10 0.27 -21.41 -57.53
C ILE A 10 -0.05 -22.55 -56.56
N ARG A 11 -0.66 -23.60 -57.10
CA ARG A 11 -0.76 -24.89 -56.41
C ARG A 11 -0.79 -25.97 -57.49
N HIS A 12 0.39 -26.43 -57.89
CA HIS A 12 0.73 -27.74 -58.48
C HIS A 12 1.95 -27.59 -59.37
N CYS A 13 3.09 -28.18 -58.97
CA CYS A 13 4.03 -28.81 -59.89
C CYS A 13 5.06 -29.62 -59.09
N CYS A 14 4.62 -30.76 -58.59
CA CYS A 14 5.52 -31.86 -58.26
C CYS A 14 4.96 -33.11 -58.93
N GLN A 15 5.05 -33.17 -60.26
CA GLN A 15 5.01 -34.44 -60.98
C GLN A 15 6.05 -34.43 -62.09
N PHE A 16 7.17 -35.03 -61.71
CA PHE A 16 8.13 -35.74 -62.52
C PHE A 16 7.51 -36.35 -63.80
N LYS A 17 7.94 -35.91 -64.98
CA LYS A 17 8.00 -36.74 -66.20
C LYS A 17 8.85 -36.07 -67.30
N THR A 18 10.06 -36.61 -67.44
CA THR A 18 10.81 -36.89 -68.68
C THR A 18 10.48 -36.08 -69.95
N GLY A 19 11.48 -35.36 -70.46
CA GLY A 19 11.64 -35.13 -71.91
C GLY A 19 12.06 -33.72 -72.31
N CYS A 20 13.11 -33.65 -73.14
CA CYS A 20 13.52 -32.56 -74.02
C CYS A 20 14.39 -31.42 -73.45
N LEU A 21 15.69 -31.60 -73.71
CA LEU A 21 16.69 -30.61 -74.14
C LEU A 21 16.10 -29.33 -74.75
N GLU A 22 16.18 -28.21 -74.03
CA GLU A 22 16.48 -26.89 -74.59
C GLU A 22 17.30 -26.08 -73.58
N SER A 23 18.60 -26.25 -73.70
CA SER A 23 19.64 -25.33 -73.24
C SER A 23 19.60 -24.05 -74.07
N PHE A 24 19.59 -22.86 -73.45
CA PHE A 24 20.70 -21.89 -73.65
C PHE A 24 20.63 -20.53 -72.89
N TRP A 25 19.57 -20.16 -72.17
CA TRP A 25 19.50 -18.79 -71.58
C TRP A 25 19.19 -18.68 -70.07
N LEU A 26 19.56 -19.67 -69.25
CA LEU A 26 19.50 -19.56 -67.77
C LEU A 26 20.85 -19.84 -67.08
N PHE A 27 21.97 -19.67 -67.78
CA PHE A 27 23.29 -20.08 -67.31
C PHE A 27 24.30 -18.94 -67.09
N SER A 28 23.86 -17.76 -66.63
CA SER A 28 24.79 -16.65 -66.32
C SER A 28 24.57 -15.96 -64.96
N CYS A 29 24.02 -16.69 -63.97
CA CYS A 29 24.05 -16.25 -62.56
C CYS A 29 24.31 -17.40 -61.58
N PHE A 30 24.87 -18.53 -62.03
CA PHE A 30 25.24 -19.64 -61.14
C PHE A 30 26.72 -19.51 -60.77
N SER A 31 26.99 -18.83 -59.65
CA SER A 31 28.28 -18.91 -58.98
C SER A 31 28.63 -20.40 -58.73
N PRO A 32 29.87 -20.88 -58.99
CA PRO A 32 30.23 -22.29 -58.84
C PRO A 32 30.20 -22.77 -57.38
N ALA A 33 30.13 -21.85 -56.42
CA ALA A 33 29.78 -22.16 -55.06
C ALA A 33 28.25 -22.23 -54.94
N GLY A 34 27.69 -23.39 -55.30
CA GLY A 34 26.30 -23.70 -55.04
C GLY A 34 25.93 -23.38 -53.59
N TYR A 35 24.70 -22.94 -53.38
CA TYR A 35 24.15 -22.68 -52.05
C TYR A 35 24.51 -23.82 -51.09
N LYS A 36 25.35 -23.51 -50.09
CA LYS A 36 25.68 -24.44 -49.01
C LYS A 36 24.75 -24.14 -47.85
N PRO A 37 23.70 -24.94 -47.60
CA PRO A 37 22.89 -24.78 -46.41
C PRO A 37 23.79 -24.93 -45.17
N CYS A 38 23.57 -24.05 -44.19
CA CYS A 38 24.22 -24.16 -42.90
C CYS A 38 23.89 -25.51 -42.25
N ASP A 39 24.83 -26.10 -41.50
CA ASP A 39 24.58 -27.33 -40.77
C ASP A 39 23.38 -27.11 -39.82
N PRO A 40 22.31 -27.94 -39.93
CA PRO A 40 21.15 -27.85 -39.06
C PRO A 40 21.47 -27.87 -37.55
N GLN A 41 22.59 -28.47 -37.14
CA GLN A 41 23.02 -28.46 -35.73
C GLN A 41 23.34 -27.05 -35.23
N VAL A 42 24.04 -26.24 -36.03
CA VAL A 42 24.42 -24.87 -35.64
C VAL A 42 23.18 -24.00 -35.44
N ILE A 43 22.14 -24.21 -36.24
CA ILE A 43 20.87 -23.49 -36.07
C ILE A 43 20.18 -23.95 -34.79
N ARG A 44 20.16 -25.26 -34.50
CA ARG A 44 19.59 -25.79 -33.24
C ARG A 44 20.31 -25.25 -32.02
N ASP A 45 21.63 -25.28 -32.00
CA ASP A 45 22.44 -24.81 -30.87
C ASP A 45 22.22 -23.33 -30.60
N ARG A 46 22.15 -22.51 -31.66
CA ARG A 46 21.85 -21.07 -31.54
C ARG A 46 20.44 -20.81 -31.02
N VAL A 47 19.44 -21.55 -31.51
CA VAL A 47 18.06 -21.43 -31.02
C VAL A 47 17.98 -21.84 -29.55
N GLN A 48 18.63 -22.93 -29.15
CA GLN A 48 18.70 -23.35 -27.75
C GLN A 48 19.39 -22.30 -26.88
N HIS A 49 20.51 -21.75 -27.33
CA HIS A 49 21.21 -20.70 -26.59
C HIS A 49 20.35 -19.43 -26.43
N LEU A 50 19.67 -19.01 -27.51
CA LEU A 50 18.73 -17.87 -27.46
C LEU A 50 17.59 -18.12 -26.48
N GLU A 51 17.03 -19.33 -26.47
CA GLU A 51 15.95 -19.71 -25.55
C GLU A 51 16.43 -19.66 -24.09
N LEU A 52 17.62 -20.17 -23.79
CA LEU A 52 18.22 -20.08 -22.45
C LEU A 52 18.46 -18.62 -22.03
N CYS A 53 19.07 -17.81 -22.90
CA CYS A 53 19.31 -16.39 -22.61
C CYS A 53 17.98 -15.62 -22.42
N TYR A 54 16.94 -15.97 -23.17
CA TYR A 54 15.62 -15.37 -23.02
C TYR A 54 15.00 -15.73 -21.66
N GLN A 55 15.09 -16.98 -21.25
CA GLN A 55 14.59 -17.43 -19.94
C GLN A 55 15.33 -16.75 -18.78
N GLU A 56 16.66 -16.62 -18.87
CA GLU A 56 17.47 -15.87 -17.90
C GLU A 56 17.05 -14.40 -17.84
N LEU A 57 16.87 -13.75 -18.99
CA LEU A 57 16.43 -12.37 -19.07
C LEU A 57 15.04 -12.19 -18.42
N CYS A 58 14.11 -13.10 -18.69
CA CYS A 58 12.79 -13.11 -18.07
C CYS A 58 12.87 -13.24 -16.54
N ALA A 59 13.72 -14.14 -16.03
CA ALA A 59 13.93 -14.33 -14.60
C ALA A 59 14.49 -13.07 -13.93
N LEU A 60 15.51 -12.44 -14.54
CA LEU A 60 16.11 -11.20 -14.04
C LEU A 60 15.10 -10.04 -14.09
N ALA A 61 14.30 -9.93 -15.15
CA ALA A 61 13.26 -8.92 -15.27
C ALA A 61 12.18 -9.10 -14.19
N ALA A 62 11.74 -10.33 -13.93
CA ALA A 62 10.78 -10.65 -12.88
C ALA A 62 11.35 -10.30 -11.49
N GLN A 63 12.61 -10.66 -11.21
CA GLN A 63 13.27 -10.31 -9.95
C GLN A 63 13.37 -8.79 -9.76
N ARG A 64 13.76 -8.04 -10.81
CA ARG A 64 13.82 -6.58 -10.76
C ARG A 64 12.45 -5.98 -10.47
N ARG A 65 11.41 -6.48 -11.14
CA ARG A 65 10.02 -6.05 -10.91
C ARG A 65 9.60 -6.27 -9.46
N ALA A 66 9.85 -7.45 -8.90
CA ALA A 66 9.52 -7.76 -7.51
C ALA A 66 10.20 -6.81 -6.52
N ARG A 67 11.50 -6.52 -6.72
CA ARG A 67 12.23 -5.56 -5.88
C ARG A 67 11.67 -4.15 -5.96
N LEU A 68 11.34 -3.68 -7.17
CA LEU A 68 10.73 -2.36 -7.36
C LEU A 68 9.35 -2.26 -6.70
N GLU A 69 8.57 -3.33 -6.77
CA GLU A 69 7.26 -3.38 -6.13
C GLU A 69 7.37 -3.38 -4.60
N GLN A 70 8.34 -4.11 -4.04
CA GLN A 70 8.68 -4.06 -2.61
C GLN A 70 9.07 -2.64 -2.18
N SER A 71 9.98 -1.99 -2.91
CA SER A 71 10.37 -0.61 -2.62
C SER A 71 9.19 0.36 -2.73
N ARG A 72 8.31 0.20 -3.73
CA ARG A 72 7.12 1.04 -3.88
C ARG A 72 6.18 0.90 -2.68
N ARG A 73 5.90 -0.33 -2.24
CA ARG A 73 5.04 -0.59 -1.07
C ARG A 73 5.62 0.05 0.19
N PHE A 74 6.92 -0.13 0.41
CA PHE A 74 7.63 0.49 1.53
C PHE A 74 7.53 2.01 1.56
N TRP A 75 7.77 2.69 0.43
CA TRP A 75 7.68 4.15 0.39
C TRP A 75 6.25 4.66 0.54
N ASN A 76 5.27 3.95 -0.02
CA ASN A 76 3.87 4.27 0.20
C ASN A 76 3.51 4.17 1.69
N PHE A 77 3.90 3.08 2.35
CA PHE A 77 3.70 2.89 3.78
C PHE A 77 4.33 4.01 4.61
N LEU A 78 5.60 4.37 4.35
CA LEU A 78 6.25 5.47 5.07
C LEU A 78 5.53 6.81 4.88
N TRP A 79 5.00 7.05 3.69
CA TRP A 79 4.21 8.24 3.42
C TRP A 79 2.90 8.24 4.22
N GLU A 80 2.16 7.12 4.25
CA GLU A 80 0.93 6.99 5.04
C GLU A 80 1.19 7.18 6.54
N VAL A 81 2.29 6.62 7.06
CA VAL A 81 2.74 6.83 8.44
C VAL A 81 3.06 8.30 8.72
N THR A 82 3.71 8.99 7.79
CA THR A 82 4.03 10.42 7.92
C THR A 82 2.76 11.28 7.92
N GLU A 83 1.78 10.96 7.06
CA GLU A 83 0.49 11.64 7.07
C GLU A 83 -0.23 11.47 8.40
N LEU A 84 -0.18 10.25 8.95
CA LEU A 84 -0.76 9.97 10.26
C LEU A 84 -0.04 10.74 11.37
N GLU A 85 1.29 10.76 11.36
CA GLU A 85 2.09 11.53 12.33
C GLU A 85 1.73 13.01 12.30
N SER A 86 1.61 13.60 11.10
CA SER A 86 1.21 15.00 10.94
C SER A 86 -0.19 15.26 11.48
N TRP A 87 -1.13 14.33 11.25
CA TRP A 87 -2.49 14.44 11.78
C TRP A 87 -2.50 14.39 13.31
N ILE A 88 -1.74 13.47 13.93
CA ILE A 88 -1.65 13.39 15.40
C ILE A 88 -1.09 14.69 15.98
N LYS A 89 0.01 15.20 15.43
CA LYS A 89 0.61 16.47 15.88
C LYS A 89 -0.34 17.67 15.74
N GLU A 90 -1.11 17.72 14.65
CA GLU A 90 -2.13 18.76 14.48
C GLU A 90 -3.19 18.68 15.58
N LYS A 91 -3.68 17.47 15.90
CA LYS A 91 -4.66 17.27 16.96
C LYS A 91 -4.07 17.59 18.34
N GLU A 92 -2.88 17.11 18.66
CA GLU A 92 -2.17 17.45 19.90
C GLU A 92 -2.03 18.96 20.10
N HIS A 93 -1.71 19.69 19.03
CA HIS A 93 -1.62 21.16 19.08
C HIS A 93 -2.97 21.81 19.39
N ILE A 94 -4.07 21.30 18.83
CA ILE A 94 -5.42 21.75 19.15
C ILE A 94 -5.74 21.50 20.62
N PHE A 95 -5.34 20.35 21.20
CA PHE A 95 -5.54 20.09 22.63
C PHE A 95 -4.67 20.96 23.53
N SER A 96 -3.44 21.28 23.12
CA SER A 96 -2.54 22.12 23.91
C SER A 96 -3.04 23.57 24.06
N THR A 97 -3.90 24.05 23.16
CA THR A 97 -4.36 25.45 23.13
C THR A 97 -5.70 25.68 23.84
N LEU A 98 -6.24 24.67 24.52
CA LEU A 98 -7.66 24.64 24.90
C LEU A 98 -8.09 25.68 25.94
N ASP A 99 -8.92 26.59 25.46
CA ASP A 99 -9.83 27.43 26.23
C ASP A 99 -11.03 26.60 26.71
N TYR A 100 -11.27 26.60 28.03
CA TYR A 100 -12.33 25.81 28.67
C TYR A 100 -13.70 26.48 28.67
N GLY A 101 -13.81 27.72 28.14
CA GLY A 101 -15.05 28.47 28.13
C GLY A 101 -15.48 28.91 29.53
N LYS A 102 -16.13 30.07 29.62
CA LYS A 102 -16.60 30.66 30.89
C LYS A 102 -18.11 30.58 31.06
N ASP A 103 -18.85 30.41 29.97
CA ASP A 103 -20.30 30.41 29.92
C ASP A 103 -20.84 29.04 29.54
N LEU A 104 -22.06 28.70 30.01
CA LEU A 104 -22.71 27.42 29.73
C LEU A 104 -22.82 27.13 28.22
N THR A 105 -23.19 28.13 27.42
CA THR A 105 -23.28 28.01 25.97
C THR A 105 -21.94 27.65 25.34
N SER A 106 -20.84 28.26 25.80
CA SER A 106 -19.49 27.96 25.31
C SER A 106 -19.06 26.54 25.69
N VAL A 107 -19.40 26.08 26.90
CA VAL A 107 -19.15 24.71 27.36
C VAL A 107 -19.91 23.69 26.51
N LEU A 108 -21.19 23.94 26.18
CA LEU A 108 -21.98 23.06 25.31
C LEU A 108 -21.42 22.97 23.89
N ILE A 109 -20.94 24.09 23.33
CA ILE A 109 -20.26 24.11 22.02
C ILE A 109 -18.95 23.31 22.09
N LEU A 110 -18.16 23.48 23.14
CA LEU A 110 -16.92 22.75 23.37
C LEU A 110 -17.16 21.23 23.49
N GLN A 111 -18.27 20.82 24.10
CA GLN A 111 -18.68 19.43 24.22
C GLN A 111 -19.09 18.85 22.86
N SER A 112 -19.87 19.57 22.07
CA SER A 112 -20.22 19.12 20.70
C SER A 112 -18.98 18.95 19.83
N LYS A 113 -18.02 19.88 19.94
CA LYS A 113 -16.73 19.77 19.24
C LYS A 113 -15.90 18.59 19.72
N HIS A 114 -15.98 18.25 21.01
CA HIS A 114 -15.27 17.09 21.55
C HIS A 114 -15.88 15.77 21.08
N SER A 115 -17.21 15.64 21.10
CA SER A 115 -17.90 14.48 20.52
C SER A 115 -17.55 14.27 19.04
N ALA A 116 -17.51 15.35 18.25
CA ALA A 116 -17.08 15.26 16.85
C ALA A 116 -15.61 14.81 16.73
N PHE A 117 -14.74 15.20 17.67
CA PHE A 117 -13.37 14.73 17.72
C PHE A 117 -13.27 13.24 18.07
N GLU A 118 -14.08 12.74 19.01
CA GLU A 118 -14.13 11.30 19.33
C GLU A 118 -14.56 10.47 18.12
N ASP A 119 -15.53 10.96 17.34
CA ASP A 119 -15.94 10.33 16.08
C ASP A 119 -14.79 10.31 15.06
N GLU A 120 -14.07 11.43 14.90
CA GLU A 120 -12.89 11.52 14.05
C GLU A 120 -11.77 10.57 14.51
N LEU A 121 -11.54 10.44 15.81
CA LEU A 121 -10.55 9.55 16.41
C LEU A 121 -10.92 8.08 16.13
N GLY A 122 -12.19 7.72 16.28
CA GLY A 122 -12.70 6.39 15.93
C GLY A 122 -12.50 6.05 14.45
N ALA A 123 -12.82 7.00 13.55
CA ALA A 123 -12.60 6.83 12.11
C ALA A 123 -11.12 6.68 11.76
N ARG A 124 -10.23 7.44 12.43
CA ARG A 124 -8.78 7.32 12.24
C ARG A 124 -8.22 6.02 12.80
N ARG A 125 -8.74 5.51 13.91
CA ARG A 125 -8.39 4.18 14.43
C ARG A 125 -8.73 3.07 13.43
N ALA A 126 -9.87 3.15 12.76
CA ALA A 126 -10.23 2.20 11.71
C ALA A 126 -9.26 2.22 10.51
N ASN A 127 -8.65 3.37 10.20
CA ASN A 127 -7.60 3.48 9.18
C ASN A 127 -6.23 2.99 9.66
N LEU A 128 -6.00 2.93 10.97
CA LEU A 128 -4.77 2.41 11.57
C LEU A 128 -4.68 0.88 11.51
N GLU A 129 -5.80 0.17 11.65
CA GLU A 129 -5.88 -1.30 11.55
C GLU A 129 -5.25 -1.88 10.26
N PRO A 130 -5.59 -1.42 9.04
CA PRO A 130 -4.97 -1.93 7.83
C PRO A 130 -3.47 -1.59 7.74
N LEU A 131 -3.04 -0.45 8.27
CA LEU A 131 -1.62 -0.06 8.36
C LEU A 131 -0.83 -1.01 9.26
N LEU A 132 -1.40 -1.40 10.41
CA LEU A 132 -0.83 -2.41 11.32
C LEU A 132 -0.77 -3.80 10.66
N ALA A 133 -1.79 -4.18 9.91
CA ALA A 133 -1.78 -5.43 9.14
C ALA A 133 -0.69 -5.42 8.05
N GLU A 134 -0.49 -4.27 7.38
CA GLU A 134 0.58 -4.12 6.38
C GLU A 134 1.97 -4.15 7.01
N GLU A 135 2.17 -3.51 8.17
CA GLU A 135 3.40 -3.62 8.96
C GLU A 135 3.72 -5.09 9.27
N GLY A 136 2.76 -5.82 9.85
CA GLY A 136 2.93 -7.24 10.17
C GLY A 136 3.30 -8.08 8.95
N ALA A 137 2.65 -7.83 7.80
CA ALA A 137 2.96 -8.52 6.55
C ALA A 137 4.38 -8.19 6.04
N MET A 138 4.81 -6.93 6.12
CA MET A 138 6.15 -6.50 5.69
C MET A 138 7.26 -7.02 6.61
N VAL A 139 7.01 -7.10 7.92
CA VAL A 139 7.95 -7.67 8.90
C VAL A 139 8.07 -9.18 8.71
N GLN A 140 6.97 -9.91 8.52
CA GLN A 140 6.99 -11.34 8.22
C GLN A 140 7.73 -11.67 6.92
N ALA A 141 7.58 -10.81 5.90
CA ALA A 141 8.29 -10.92 4.64
C ALA A 141 9.80 -10.62 4.74
N LYS A 142 10.32 -10.27 5.92
CA LYS A 142 11.73 -9.87 6.16
C LYS A 142 12.19 -8.80 5.17
N HIS A 143 11.36 -7.77 5.00
CA HIS A 143 11.65 -6.65 4.13
C HIS A 143 12.95 -5.93 4.55
N PHE A 144 13.69 -5.35 3.60
CA PHE A 144 14.97 -4.69 3.90
C PHE A 144 14.84 -3.50 4.88
N GLY A 145 13.65 -2.87 4.89
CA GLY A 145 13.31 -1.73 5.74
C GLY A 145 12.51 -2.08 7.00
N SER A 146 12.41 -3.36 7.38
CA SER A 146 11.68 -3.78 8.59
C SER A 146 12.04 -3.00 9.87
N PRO A 147 13.32 -2.70 10.21
CA PRO A 147 13.62 -1.96 11.44
C PRO A 147 13.04 -0.54 11.43
N GLN A 148 13.09 0.14 10.28
CA GLN A 148 12.55 1.49 10.15
C GLN A 148 11.02 1.49 10.24
N ILE A 149 10.35 0.48 9.65
CA ILE A 149 8.89 0.31 9.77
C ILE A 149 8.49 0.16 11.24
N GLN A 150 9.20 -0.70 11.98
CA GLN A 150 8.89 -0.97 13.39
C GLN A 150 9.09 0.28 14.25
N GLU A 151 10.22 0.97 14.09
CA GLU A 151 10.51 2.22 14.82
C GLU A 151 9.42 3.27 14.57
N SER A 152 9.05 3.52 13.31
CA SER A 152 8.00 4.49 12.98
C SER A 152 6.62 4.09 13.50
N MET A 153 6.30 2.79 13.52
CA MET A 153 5.02 2.33 14.08
C MET A 153 4.98 2.42 15.60
N ASP A 154 6.08 2.16 16.29
CA ASP A 154 6.17 2.33 17.74
C ASP A 154 6.08 3.81 18.13
N ASP A 155 6.63 4.72 17.31
CA ASP A 155 6.44 6.16 17.47
C ASP A 155 4.97 6.57 17.36
N ILE A 156 4.27 6.11 16.30
CA ILE A 156 2.84 6.36 16.12
C ILE A 156 2.02 5.80 17.28
N ARG A 157 2.30 4.57 17.74
CA ARG A 157 1.59 3.97 18.89
C ARG A 157 1.74 4.83 20.13
N ARG A 158 2.95 5.35 20.41
CA ARG A 158 3.21 6.23 21.55
C ARG A 158 2.45 7.55 21.44
N GLN A 159 2.51 8.21 20.28
CA GLN A 159 1.79 9.48 20.05
C GLN A 159 0.27 9.27 20.12
N TRP A 160 -0.23 8.14 19.63
CA TRP A 160 -1.64 7.79 19.68
C TRP A 160 -2.14 7.62 21.13
N GLN A 161 -1.38 6.91 21.96
CA GLN A 161 -1.69 6.78 23.40
C GLN A 161 -1.72 8.14 24.10
N GLN A 162 -0.76 9.01 23.82
CA GLN A 162 -0.73 10.37 24.37
C GLN A 162 -1.96 11.18 23.95
N LEU A 163 -2.37 11.08 22.69
CA LEU A 163 -3.58 11.75 22.19
C LEU A 163 -4.85 11.24 22.89
N GLU A 164 -4.96 9.93 23.13
CA GLU A 164 -6.08 9.33 23.87
C GLU A 164 -6.13 9.81 25.33
N GLU A 165 -4.99 9.88 26.01
CA GLU A 165 -4.90 10.42 27.37
C GLU A 165 -5.34 11.88 27.43
N LEU A 166 -4.88 12.71 26.47
CA LEU A 166 -5.28 14.12 26.37
C LEU A 166 -6.79 14.27 26.10
N ALA A 167 -7.34 13.43 25.23
CA ALA A 167 -8.77 13.41 24.93
C ALA A 167 -9.60 13.04 26.17
N ALA A 168 -9.21 11.97 26.87
CA ALA A 168 -9.86 11.51 28.10
C ALA A 168 -9.78 12.54 29.22
N PHE A 169 -8.64 13.22 29.37
CA PHE A 169 -8.48 14.31 30.32
C PHE A 169 -9.45 15.45 30.01
N ARG A 170 -9.57 15.86 28.74
CA ARG A 170 -10.51 16.92 28.33
C ARG A 170 -11.96 16.55 28.64
N ASP A 171 -12.36 15.31 28.37
CA ASP A 171 -13.69 14.80 28.73
C ASP A 171 -13.96 14.90 30.21
N PHE A 172 -13.00 14.46 31.03
CA PHE A 172 -13.13 14.49 32.47
C PHE A 172 -13.30 15.93 32.98
N TYR A 173 -12.49 16.88 32.51
CA TYR A 173 -12.57 18.28 32.91
C TYR A 173 -13.88 18.95 32.48
N GLN A 174 -14.37 18.67 31.27
CA GLN A 174 -15.66 19.19 30.80
C GLN A 174 -16.81 18.65 31.65
N LYS A 175 -16.83 17.34 31.93
CA LYS A 175 -17.82 16.73 32.84
C LYS A 175 -17.73 17.33 34.24
N PHE A 176 -16.53 17.52 34.78
CA PHE A 176 -16.32 18.14 36.09
C PHE A 176 -16.85 19.58 36.16
N GLN A 177 -16.61 20.41 35.14
CA GLN A 177 -17.13 21.77 35.09
C GLN A 177 -18.67 21.82 35.05
N GLN A 178 -19.31 20.95 34.25
CA GLN A 178 -20.77 20.85 34.20
C GLN A 178 -21.39 20.36 35.52
N LEU A 179 -20.66 19.54 36.27
CA LEU A 179 -21.06 19.11 37.60
C LEU A 179 -20.78 20.15 38.68
N SER A 180 -20.05 21.24 38.41
CA SER A 180 -19.71 22.25 39.44
C SER A 180 -20.91 23.03 39.99
N PRO A 181 -21.92 23.45 39.20
CA PRO A 181 -23.15 24.05 39.73
C PRO A 181 -23.98 23.04 40.52
N LEU A 182 -23.99 21.77 40.10
CA LEU A 182 -24.67 20.68 40.81
C LEU A 182 -23.92 20.31 42.10
N ARG A 183 -22.59 20.36 42.17
CA ARG A 183 -21.81 20.15 43.40
C ARG A 183 -22.08 21.26 44.42
N PHE A 184 -22.27 22.50 43.96
CA PHE A 184 -22.68 23.61 44.81
C PHE A 184 -24.15 23.50 45.28
N PHE A 185 -25.03 22.92 44.45
CA PHE A 185 -26.45 22.73 44.77
C PHE A 185 -26.74 21.47 45.61
N PHE A 186 -26.03 20.36 45.38
CA PHE A 186 -26.23 19.06 46.03
C PHE A 186 -25.35 18.87 47.28
N TRP A 187 -24.31 19.68 47.45
CA TRP A 187 -23.36 19.59 48.56
C TRP A 187 -23.23 20.92 49.32
N GLY A 188 -24.36 21.57 49.55
CA GLY A 188 -24.50 22.62 50.57
C GLY A 188 -24.48 22.09 52.01
N GLY A 189 -24.13 20.80 52.22
CA GLY A 189 -23.93 20.16 53.52
C GLY A 189 -22.70 19.26 53.44
N GLY A 190 -21.65 19.61 54.18
CA GLY A 190 -20.27 19.18 53.92
C GLY A 190 -20.00 17.67 53.97
N VAL A 191 -19.01 17.22 53.18
CA VAL A 191 -18.46 15.86 53.24
C VAL A 191 -16.97 15.82 52.83
N ASP A 192 -16.06 16.27 53.68
CA ASP A 192 -14.68 15.75 53.61
C ASP A 192 -14.77 14.21 53.64
N LYS A 193 -14.47 13.51 52.52
CA LYS A 193 -14.04 12.07 52.41
C LYS A 193 -14.31 11.29 51.10
N LEU A 194 -14.76 11.89 49.99
CA LEU A 194 -15.18 11.10 48.80
C LEU A 194 -14.32 11.25 47.54
N PHE A 195 -13.01 11.48 47.65
CA PHE A 195 -12.14 11.68 46.46
C PHE A 195 -11.24 10.49 46.09
N GLU A 196 -11.29 9.35 46.78
CA GLU A 196 -10.27 8.28 46.62
C GLU A 196 -10.70 7.02 45.84
N ALA A 197 -11.95 6.87 45.38
CA ALA A 197 -12.44 5.53 45.00
C ALA A 197 -12.59 5.22 43.48
N ASP A 198 -12.71 6.20 42.59
CA ASP A 198 -13.24 5.91 41.23
C ASP A 198 -12.20 5.95 40.08
N MET A 199 -10.90 6.00 40.37
CA MET A 199 -9.85 6.04 39.33
C MET A 199 -9.35 4.68 38.82
N VAL A 200 -9.83 3.54 39.32
CA VAL A 200 -9.17 2.21 39.07
C VAL A 200 -9.95 1.23 38.17
N THR A 201 -11.16 1.53 37.70
CA THR A 201 -11.99 0.51 37.01
C THR A 201 -12.07 0.59 35.48
N GLY A 202 -11.29 1.45 34.81
CA GLY A 202 -11.33 1.61 33.35
C GLY A 202 -10.45 0.65 32.53
N ASP A 203 -9.57 -0.12 33.16
CA ASP A 203 -8.35 -0.63 32.51
C ASP A 203 -8.36 -2.14 32.16
N GLN A 204 -9.51 -2.71 31.78
CA GLN A 204 -9.62 -4.17 31.53
C GLN A 204 -10.07 -4.60 30.13
N GLU A 205 -10.26 -3.70 29.16
CA GLU A 205 -10.71 -4.11 27.80
C GLU A 205 -9.59 -4.28 26.76
N TRP A 206 -8.33 -3.95 27.07
CA TRP A 206 -7.22 -4.05 26.10
C TRP A 206 -6.34 -5.32 26.20
N GLN A 207 -6.67 -6.27 27.09
CA GLN A 207 -5.91 -7.54 27.22
C GLN A 207 -6.56 -8.77 26.55
N LYS A 208 -7.47 -8.60 25.58
CA LYS A 208 -8.10 -9.74 24.86
C LYS A 208 -7.89 -9.74 23.35
N VAL A 209 -6.71 -9.31 22.90
CA VAL A 209 -6.24 -9.58 21.54
C VAL A 209 -4.82 -10.14 21.60
N GLU A 210 -4.72 -11.38 22.07
CA GLU A 210 -3.64 -12.33 21.75
C GLU A 210 -4.25 -13.60 21.15
#